data_AF-A0A1B6E586-F1
#
_entry.id   AF-A0A1B6E586-F1
#
_cell.length_a   1.000
_cell.length_b   1.000
_cell.length_c   1.000
_cell.angle_alpha   90.00
_cell.angle_beta   90.00
_cell.angle_gamma   90.00
#
_symmetry.space_group_name_H-M   'P 1'
#
loop_
_entity.id
_entity.type
_entity.pdbx_description
1 polymer ?
#
loop_
_entity_poly.entity_id
_entity_poly.type
_entity_poly.pdbx_seq_one_letter_code
_entity_poly.pdbx_strand_id
1 'polypeptide(L)'
;MANEKVLSKTLNDVYNQTIALDKKCTKDLVQEYLKVVSEVMDQLKQTNKLFQNIYSGIFFTGSYYDGLRVSEATEFDLDVILKLPVNVDKLKIITQKVYPGYVKINLADEIKWLRQHPRWTEIYREIDYWITPEGYLSEGKLNQWFESILNKSLEKRSQDGFQAKVKLSKSGPAITLKLLSLSPKIDIDLVPVFQFQHPLWPNLPVRQYNNEPKKTWFIVPKKKNDQSRIFWRLAFP
;
A
#
# COMPACT_ATOMS: atom_id res chain seq x y z
N MET A 1 8.30 -21.93 36.17
CA MET A 1 8.59 -20.53 36.57
C MET A 1 10.07 -20.14 36.47
N ALA A 2 11.03 -20.85 37.09
CA ALA A 2 12.46 -20.50 36.99
C ALA A 2 13.02 -20.62 35.56
N ASN A 3 12.73 -21.72 34.85
CA ASN A 3 13.22 -21.95 33.48
C ASN A 3 12.63 -20.98 32.43
N GLU A 4 11.41 -20.48 32.67
CA GLU A 4 10.75 -19.52 31.78
C GLU A 4 11.39 -18.14 31.89
N LYS A 5 11.71 -17.69 33.11
CA LYS A 5 12.47 -16.45 33.33
C LYS A 5 13.87 -16.51 32.73
N VAL A 6 14.55 -17.66 32.85
CA VAL A 6 15.88 -17.87 32.26
C VAL A 6 15.79 -17.83 30.74
N LEU A 7 14.83 -18.52 30.13
CA LEU A 7 14.62 -18.52 28.69
C LEU A 7 14.29 -17.13 28.15
N SER A 8 13.34 -16.40 28.76
CA SER A 8 13.00 -15.04 28.35
C SER A 8 14.18 -14.09 28.44
N LYS A 9 15.01 -14.22 29.49
CA LYS A 9 16.22 -13.41 29.64
C LYS A 9 17.24 -13.72 28.54
N THR A 10 17.53 -15.00 28.30
CA THR A 10 18.47 -15.43 27.26
C THR A 10 18.00 -14.99 25.87
N LEU A 11 16.71 -15.11 25.56
CA LEU A 11 16.16 -14.65 24.29
C LEU A 11 16.26 -13.12 24.13
N ASN A 12 16.01 -12.36 25.19
CA ASN A 12 16.19 -10.90 25.17
C ASN A 12 17.65 -10.49 25.02
N ASP A 13 18.57 -11.20 25.66
CA ASP A 13 20.00 -10.91 25.56
C ASP A 13 20.51 -11.20 24.14
N VAL A 14 20.10 -12.32 23.54
CA VAL A 14 20.36 -12.62 22.12
C VAL A 14 19.75 -11.53 21.23
N TYR A 15 18.48 -11.17 21.44
CA TYR A 15 17.84 -10.10 20.68
C TYR A 15 18.62 -8.79 20.74
N ASN A 16 19.03 -8.34 21.93
CA ASN A 16 19.74 -7.08 22.08
C ASN A 16 21.17 -7.12 21.51
N GLN A 17 21.83 -8.29 21.50
CA GLN A 17 23.20 -8.43 21.02
C GLN A 17 23.30 -8.68 19.52
N THR A 18 22.30 -9.33 18.92
CA THR A 18 22.39 -9.80 17.53
C THR A 18 21.29 -9.25 16.62
N ILE A 19 20.19 -8.73 17.18
CA ILE A 19 19.01 -8.29 16.42
C ILE A 19 18.75 -6.79 16.55
N ALA A 20 18.94 -6.21 17.74
CA ALA A 20 18.60 -4.82 17.99
C ALA A 20 19.49 -3.85 17.20
N LEU A 21 18.87 -3.00 16.39
CA LEU A 21 19.55 -1.97 15.61
C LEU A 21 20.05 -0.82 16.51
N ASP A 22 21.16 -0.19 16.12
CA ASP A 22 21.63 1.05 16.74
C ASP A 22 20.57 2.14 16.54
N LYS A 23 19.94 2.53 17.66
CA LYS A 23 18.81 3.45 17.70
C LYS A 23 19.12 4.85 17.16
N LYS A 24 20.39 5.29 17.20
CA LYS A 24 20.75 6.65 16.77
C LYS A 24 20.93 6.74 15.26
N CYS A 25 21.75 5.87 14.68
CA CYS A 25 21.99 5.82 13.22
C CYS A 25 20.70 5.54 12.44
N THR A 26 19.84 4.72 13.02
CA THR A 26 18.52 4.36 12.47
C THR A 26 17.57 5.56 12.38
N LYS A 27 17.63 6.49 13.34
CA LYS A 27 16.68 7.61 13.42
C LYS A 27 16.89 8.64 12.32
N ASP A 28 18.15 8.99 12.03
CA ASP A 28 18.48 10.00 11.02
C ASP A 28 18.13 9.49 9.62
N LEU A 29 18.42 8.21 9.33
CA LEU A 29 18.08 7.56 8.08
C LEU A 29 16.55 7.49 7.85
N VAL A 30 15.79 7.16 8.90
CA VAL A 30 14.31 7.16 8.84
C VAL A 30 13.77 8.56 8.56
N GLN A 31 14.33 9.61 9.18
CA GLN A 31 13.88 10.98 8.94
C GLN A 31 14.11 11.41 7.49
N GLU A 32 15.29 11.11 6.94
CA GLU A 32 15.61 11.39 5.55
C GLU A 32 14.67 10.65 4.59
N TYR A 33 14.44 9.37 4.87
CA TYR A 33 13.47 8.56 4.14
C TYR A 33 12.05 9.15 4.18
N LEU A 34 11.55 9.52 5.36
CA LEU A 34 10.20 10.08 5.53
C LEU A 34 10.05 11.39 4.75
N LYS A 35 11.12 12.19 4.68
CA LYS A 35 11.16 13.39 3.85
C LYS A 35 11.01 13.06 2.37
N VAL A 36 11.78 12.10 1.85
CA VAL A 36 11.69 11.68 0.45
C VAL A 36 10.28 11.17 0.12
N VAL A 37 9.71 10.35 1.00
CA VAL A 37 8.35 9.83 0.84
C VAL A 37 7.32 10.95 0.81
N SER A 38 7.40 11.90 1.76
CA SER A 38 6.48 13.05 1.81
C SER A 38 6.52 13.85 0.51
N GLU A 39 7.71 14.18 0.03
CA GLU A 39 7.89 14.94 -1.20
C GLU A 39 7.38 14.19 -2.44
N VAL A 40 7.59 12.87 -2.52
CA VAL A 40 7.01 12.06 -3.61
C VAL A 40 5.49 12.09 -3.57
N MET A 41 4.88 11.94 -2.38
CA MET A 41 3.43 12.02 -2.25
C MET A 41 2.89 13.41 -2.58
N ASP A 42 3.57 14.47 -2.19
CA ASP A 42 3.15 15.83 -2.49
C ASP A 42 3.26 16.13 -3.99
N GLN A 43 4.32 15.65 -4.64
CA GLN A 43 4.43 15.73 -6.10
C GLN A 43 3.34 14.93 -6.81
N LEU A 44 2.99 13.74 -6.31
CA LEU A 44 1.87 12.96 -6.87
C LEU A 44 0.55 13.73 -6.75
N LYS A 45 0.26 14.35 -5.59
CA LYS A 45 -0.95 15.16 -5.39
C LYS A 45 -0.97 16.38 -6.31
N GLN A 46 0.16 17.03 -6.56
CA GLN A 46 0.26 18.18 -7.46
C GLN A 46 0.09 17.78 -8.93
N THR A 47 0.56 16.59 -9.32
CA THR A 47 0.60 16.18 -10.72
C THR A 47 -0.61 15.36 -11.16
N ASN A 48 -1.35 14.75 -10.24
CA ASN A 48 -2.54 13.95 -10.56
C ASN A 48 -3.74 14.29 -9.64
N LYS A 49 -4.77 14.91 -10.23
CA LYS A 49 -6.00 15.36 -9.55
C LYS A 49 -6.78 14.19 -8.95
N LEU A 50 -6.79 13.01 -9.57
CA LEU A 50 -7.45 11.84 -9.00
C LEU A 50 -6.74 11.37 -7.73
N PHE A 51 -5.43 11.18 -7.78
CA PHE A 51 -4.60 10.79 -6.64
C PHE A 51 -4.78 11.75 -5.46
N GLN A 52 -4.74 13.07 -5.71
CA GLN A 52 -5.00 14.09 -4.70
C GLN A 52 -6.34 13.88 -3.97
N ASN A 53 -7.38 13.47 -4.70
CA ASN A 53 -8.73 13.30 -4.16
C ASN A 53 -8.93 12.00 -3.39
N ILE A 54 -8.19 10.94 -3.73
CA ILE A 54 -8.41 9.60 -3.16
C ILE A 54 -7.32 9.17 -2.17
N TYR A 55 -6.17 9.83 -2.18
CA TYR A 55 -5.07 9.56 -1.25
C TYR A 55 -5.52 9.87 0.19
N SER A 56 -5.29 8.92 1.10
CA SER A 56 -5.71 9.02 2.50
C SER A 56 -4.57 8.83 3.50
N GLY A 57 -3.34 8.58 3.04
CA GLY A 57 -2.18 8.43 3.90
C GLY A 57 -1.25 7.30 3.47
N ILE A 58 -0.31 7.00 4.35
CA ILE A 58 0.63 5.89 4.22
C ILE A 58 0.48 5.01 5.45
N PHE A 59 0.53 3.71 5.24
CA PHE A 59 0.70 2.73 6.30
C PHE A 59 2.07 2.08 6.16
N PHE A 60 2.86 2.21 7.22
CA PHE A 60 4.18 1.61 7.30
C PHE A 60 4.02 0.12 7.60
N THR A 61 4.56 -0.71 6.72
CA THR A 61 4.45 -2.17 6.81
C THR A 61 5.86 -2.77 6.80
N GLY A 62 5.93 -4.08 7.00
CA GLY A 62 7.15 -4.86 6.86
C GLY A 62 7.98 -4.90 8.12
N SER A 63 8.97 -5.79 8.07
CA SER A 63 9.76 -6.22 9.22
C SER A 63 10.45 -5.08 9.98
N TYR A 64 10.78 -3.97 9.29
CA TYR A 64 11.43 -2.83 9.93
C TYR A 64 10.50 -2.16 10.95
N TYR A 65 9.27 -1.83 10.54
CA TYR A 65 8.29 -1.18 11.42
C TYR A 65 7.65 -2.15 12.41
N ASP A 66 7.59 -3.44 12.07
CA ASP A 66 7.17 -4.49 12.99
C ASP A 66 8.24 -4.80 14.07
N GLY A 67 9.42 -4.17 14.00
CA GLY A 67 10.53 -4.41 14.93
C GLY A 67 11.18 -5.79 14.78
N LEU A 68 10.92 -6.46 13.65
CA LEU A 68 11.34 -7.82 13.31
C LEU A 68 12.61 -7.85 12.44
N ARG A 69 13.11 -6.71 11.97
CA ARG A 69 14.28 -6.63 11.09
C ARG A 69 15.58 -6.65 11.90
N VAL A 70 16.49 -7.52 11.46
CA VAL A 70 17.77 -7.89 12.13
C VAL A 70 18.98 -7.15 11.49
N SER A 71 18.77 -6.39 10.42
CA SER A 71 19.83 -5.76 9.59
C SER A 71 19.57 -4.28 9.31
N GLU A 72 20.54 -3.60 8.68
CA GLU A 72 20.46 -2.18 8.29
C GLU A 72 19.12 -1.79 7.63
N ALA A 73 18.65 -0.57 7.94
CA ALA A 73 17.38 -0.01 7.46
C ALA A 73 17.47 0.49 6.01
N THR A 74 17.81 -0.40 5.09
CA THR A 74 18.03 -0.09 3.66
C THR A 74 16.82 -0.38 2.78
N GLU A 75 15.73 -0.93 3.35
CA GLU A 75 14.49 -1.20 2.63
C GLU A 75 13.28 -0.85 3.50
N PHE A 76 12.29 -0.20 2.90
CA PHE A 76 11.07 0.21 3.59
C PHE A 76 9.83 -0.15 2.76
N ASP A 77 8.95 -0.96 3.35
CA ASP A 77 7.67 -1.33 2.73
C ASP A 77 6.56 -0.35 3.14
N LEU A 78 5.86 0.20 2.16
CA LEU A 78 4.79 1.17 2.35
C LEU A 78 3.53 0.80 1.59
N ASP A 79 2.42 0.75 2.31
CA ASP A 79 1.09 0.78 1.73
C ASP A 79 0.66 2.24 1.53
N VAL A 80 0.47 2.63 0.26
CA VAL A 80 -0.09 3.93 -0.12
C VAL A 80 -1.61 3.80 -0.09
N ILE A 81 -2.24 4.39 0.94
CA ILE A 81 -3.66 4.21 1.20
C ILE A 81 -4.48 5.10 0.28
N LEU A 82 -5.33 4.46 -0.52
CA LEU A 82 -6.34 5.10 -1.37
C LEU A 82 -7.75 4.78 -0.84
N LYS A 83 -8.69 5.70 -1.08
CA LYS A 83 -10.12 5.50 -0.84
C LYS A 83 -10.86 5.45 -2.17
N LEU A 84 -11.59 4.37 -2.42
CA LEU A 84 -12.47 4.33 -3.59
C LEU A 84 -13.52 5.45 -3.48
N PRO A 85 -13.66 6.31 -4.49
CA PRO A 85 -14.59 7.44 -4.45
C PRO A 85 -16.03 7.02 -4.79
N VAL A 86 -16.48 5.93 -4.17
CA VAL A 86 -17.78 5.29 -4.43
C VAL A 86 -18.55 5.17 -3.12
N ASN A 87 -19.85 4.92 -3.22
CA ASN A 87 -20.63 4.58 -2.03
C ASN A 87 -20.21 3.16 -1.56
N VAL A 88 -19.42 3.11 -0.50
CA VAL A 88 -18.87 1.86 0.06
C VAL A 88 -19.95 0.90 0.54
N ASP A 89 -21.12 1.39 0.95
CA ASP A 89 -22.24 0.56 1.42
C ASP A 89 -22.92 -0.21 0.29
N LYS A 90 -22.72 0.23 -0.96
CA LYS A 90 -23.26 -0.43 -2.16
C LYS A 90 -22.27 -1.40 -2.80
N LEU A 91 -21.04 -1.46 -2.29
CA LEU A 91 -19.99 -2.26 -2.88
C LEU A 91 -20.27 -3.76 -2.79
N LYS A 92 -20.20 -4.42 -3.95
CA LYS A 92 -20.30 -5.87 -4.05
C LYS A 92 -18.91 -6.48 -3.87
N ILE A 93 -18.58 -6.84 -2.62
CA ILE A 93 -17.37 -7.58 -2.27
C ILE A 93 -17.65 -9.08 -2.34
N ILE A 94 -16.97 -9.76 -3.25
CA ILE A 94 -17.21 -11.17 -3.56
C ILE A 94 -16.02 -12.00 -3.10
N THR A 95 -16.25 -12.93 -2.18
CA THR A 95 -15.30 -13.96 -1.75
C THR A 95 -15.59 -15.29 -2.45
N GLN A 96 -14.57 -16.14 -2.56
CA GLN A 96 -14.72 -17.50 -3.09
C GLN A 96 -13.98 -18.50 -2.20
N LYS A 97 -14.64 -19.62 -1.87
CA LYS A 97 -14.05 -20.66 -1.00
C LYS A 97 -12.72 -21.21 -1.55
N VAL A 98 -12.61 -21.33 -2.87
CA VAL A 98 -11.42 -21.85 -3.56
C VAL A 98 -10.23 -20.88 -3.42
N TYR A 99 -10.48 -19.59 -3.19
CA TYR A 99 -9.46 -18.55 -3.08
C TYR A 99 -9.56 -17.84 -1.73
N PRO A 100 -9.26 -18.54 -0.63
CA PRO A 100 -9.27 -17.92 0.69
C PRO A 100 -8.24 -16.79 0.73
N GLY A 101 -8.58 -15.71 1.43
CA GLY A 101 -7.73 -14.52 1.52
C GLY A 101 -7.76 -13.61 0.28
N TYR A 102 -8.59 -13.89 -0.72
CA TYR A 102 -8.79 -13.02 -1.89
C TYR A 102 -10.26 -12.61 -2.05
N VAL A 103 -10.45 -11.42 -2.62
CA VAL A 103 -11.76 -10.87 -2.98
C VAL A 103 -11.78 -10.32 -4.40
N LYS A 104 -12.97 -10.22 -4.99
CA LYS A 104 -13.26 -9.38 -6.16
C LYS A 104 -14.18 -8.25 -5.75
N ILE A 105 -14.02 -7.09 -6.36
CA ILE A 105 -14.91 -5.95 -6.16
C ILE A 105 -15.60 -5.65 -7.48
N ASN A 106 -16.92 -5.67 -7.49
CA ASN A 106 -17.70 -5.24 -8.64
C ASN A 106 -18.21 -3.80 -8.42
N LEU A 107 -17.92 -2.93 -9.39
CA LEU A 107 -18.21 -1.50 -9.40
C LEU A 107 -19.15 -1.11 -10.55
N ALA A 108 -19.85 -2.06 -11.18
CA ALA A 108 -20.66 -1.81 -12.39
C ALA A 108 -21.76 -0.76 -12.18
N ASP A 109 -22.37 -0.73 -10.99
CA ASP A 109 -23.40 0.25 -10.64
C ASP A 109 -22.76 1.57 -10.18
N GLU A 110 -21.70 1.48 -9.39
CA GLU A 110 -21.01 2.62 -8.80
C GLU A 110 -20.30 3.48 -9.84
N ILE A 111 -19.80 2.88 -10.92
CA ILE A 111 -19.17 3.64 -12.00
C ILE A 111 -20.18 4.44 -12.82
N LYS A 112 -21.43 3.96 -12.96
CA LYS A 112 -22.51 4.73 -13.60
C LYS A 112 -22.82 5.97 -12.80
N TRP A 113 -22.88 5.84 -11.47
CA TRP A 113 -23.05 6.97 -10.57
C TRP A 113 -21.87 7.96 -10.65
N LEU A 114 -20.64 7.47 -10.61
CA LEU A 114 -19.42 8.30 -10.72
C LEU A 114 -19.40 9.15 -11.99
N ARG A 115 -19.78 8.56 -13.13
CA ARG A 115 -19.84 9.26 -14.43
C ARG A 115 -20.79 10.47 -14.43
N GLN A 116 -21.81 10.45 -13.58
CA GLN A 116 -22.83 11.50 -13.48
C GLN A 116 -22.56 12.47 -12.33
N HIS A 117 -21.66 12.12 -11.41
CA HIS A 117 -21.45 12.89 -10.19
C HIS A 117 -20.57 14.13 -10.45
N PRO A 118 -21.04 15.37 -10.17
CA PRO A 118 -20.35 16.61 -10.54
C PRO A 118 -18.91 16.74 -10.02
N ARG A 119 -18.61 16.13 -8.87
CA ARG A 119 -17.24 16.11 -8.30
C ARG A 119 -16.25 15.31 -9.14
N TRP A 120 -16.72 14.30 -9.86
CA TRP A 120 -15.87 13.28 -10.51
C TRP A 120 -15.92 13.32 -12.03
N THR A 121 -16.80 14.12 -12.63
CA THR A 121 -17.03 14.21 -14.09
C THR A 121 -15.77 14.42 -14.93
N GLU A 122 -14.76 15.11 -14.39
CA GLU A 122 -13.49 15.36 -15.11
C GLU A 122 -12.41 14.28 -14.90
N ILE A 123 -12.51 13.50 -13.81
CA ILE A 123 -11.45 12.59 -13.35
C ILE A 123 -11.87 11.12 -13.27
N TYR A 124 -13.16 10.81 -13.48
CA TYR A 124 -13.69 9.43 -13.40
C TYR A 124 -13.05 8.50 -14.44
N ARG A 125 -12.53 9.03 -15.56
CA ARG A 125 -11.96 8.23 -16.66
C ARG A 125 -10.79 7.36 -16.20
N GLU A 126 -9.99 7.88 -15.26
CA GLU A 126 -8.88 7.11 -14.68
C GLU A 126 -9.40 5.96 -13.80
N ILE A 127 -10.52 6.16 -13.10
CA ILE A 127 -11.20 5.09 -12.33
C ILE A 127 -11.84 4.07 -13.27
N ASP A 128 -12.50 4.54 -14.33
CA ASP A 128 -13.14 3.73 -15.37
C ASP A 128 -12.11 2.82 -16.06
N TYR A 129 -10.89 3.34 -16.26
CA TYR A 129 -9.78 2.55 -16.75
C TYR A 129 -9.51 1.34 -15.85
N TRP A 130 -9.54 1.47 -14.52
CA TRP A 130 -9.27 0.35 -13.60
C TRP A 130 -10.31 -0.77 -13.66
N ILE A 131 -11.46 -0.54 -14.27
CA ILE A 131 -12.60 -1.46 -14.26
C ILE A 131 -12.58 -2.33 -15.54
N THR A 132 -12.89 -3.61 -15.41
CA THR A 132 -13.05 -4.52 -16.57
C THR A 132 -14.42 -4.31 -17.23
N PRO A 133 -14.63 -4.77 -18.48
CA PRO A 133 -15.94 -4.67 -19.13
C PRO A 133 -17.09 -5.29 -18.31
N GLU A 134 -16.80 -6.33 -17.52
CA GLU A 134 -17.74 -7.01 -16.62
C GLU A 134 -17.97 -6.25 -15.30
N GLY A 135 -17.33 -5.08 -15.13
CA GLY A 135 -17.49 -4.21 -13.98
C GLY A 135 -16.59 -4.54 -12.78
N TYR A 136 -15.55 -5.37 -12.94
CA TYR A 136 -14.65 -5.70 -11.82
C TYR A 136 -13.47 -4.75 -11.73
N LEU A 137 -13.08 -4.40 -10.51
CA LEU A 137 -11.86 -3.63 -10.25
C LEU A 137 -10.60 -4.49 -10.50
N SER A 138 -9.72 -4.03 -11.38
CA SER A 138 -8.50 -4.75 -11.75
C SER A 138 -7.26 -4.24 -11.01
N GLU A 139 -6.56 -5.15 -10.32
CA GLU A 139 -5.30 -4.85 -9.64
C GLU A 139 -4.16 -4.53 -10.61
N GLY A 140 -4.14 -5.20 -11.77
CA GLY A 140 -3.16 -4.91 -12.82
C GLY A 140 -3.30 -3.50 -13.36
N LYS A 141 -4.53 -3.04 -13.58
CA LYS A 141 -4.79 -1.70 -14.11
C LYS A 141 -4.54 -0.59 -13.08
N LEU A 142 -4.85 -0.83 -11.79
CA LEU A 142 -4.46 0.11 -10.72
C LEU A 142 -2.94 0.26 -10.68
N ASN A 143 -2.18 -0.84 -10.71
CA ASN A 143 -0.72 -0.79 -10.67
C ASN A 143 -0.13 -0.06 -11.87
N GLN A 144 -0.67 -0.29 -13.08
CA GLN A 144 -0.25 0.43 -14.29
C GLN A 144 -0.54 1.94 -14.18
N TRP A 145 -1.70 2.31 -13.66
CA TRP A 145 -2.05 3.69 -13.41
C TRP A 145 -1.12 4.33 -12.38
N PHE A 146 -0.90 3.67 -11.24
CA PHE A 146 -0.07 4.17 -10.15
C PHE A 146 1.38 4.38 -10.59
N GLU A 147 1.92 3.43 -11.36
CA GLU A 147 3.20 3.57 -12.02
C GLU A 147 3.26 4.76 -12.99
N SER A 148 2.21 4.95 -13.80
CA SER A 148 2.17 6.03 -14.78
C SER A 148 2.24 7.39 -14.08
N ILE A 149 1.49 7.58 -13.00
CA ILE A 149 1.50 8.85 -12.26
C ILE A 149 2.81 9.05 -11.49
N LEU A 150 3.44 7.98 -10.98
CA LEU A 150 4.76 8.02 -10.35
C LEU A 150 5.87 8.42 -11.33
N ASN A 151 5.89 7.84 -12.53
CA ASN A 151 6.86 8.25 -13.56
C ASN A 151 6.69 9.74 -13.90
N LYS A 152 5.46 10.17 -14.18
CA LYS A 152 5.16 11.57 -14.50
C LYS A 152 5.52 12.53 -13.38
N SER A 153 5.28 12.13 -12.12
CA SER A 153 5.63 12.97 -10.96
C SER A 153 7.14 13.11 -10.81
N LEU A 154 7.90 12.02 -11.00
CA LEU A 154 9.36 12.03 -10.88
C LEU A 154 10.04 12.76 -12.05
N GLU A 155 9.52 12.65 -13.26
CA GLU A 155 9.98 13.44 -14.41
C GLU A 155 9.87 14.93 -14.14
N LYS A 156 8.71 15.40 -13.66
CA LYS A 156 8.54 16.81 -13.26
C LYS A 156 9.44 17.21 -12.09
N ARG A 157 9.59 16.33 -11.09
CA ARG A 157 10.44 16.57 -9.90
C ARG A 157 11.92 16.79 -10.25
N SER A 158 12.42 16.17 -11.32
CA SER A 158 13.80 16.36 -11.79
C SER A 158 14.10 17.78 -12.26
N GLN A 159 13.08 18.59 -12.53
CA GLN A 159 13.22 20.00 -12.96
C GLN A 159 13.32 20.97 -11.77
N ASP A 160 12.92 20.53 -10.56
CA ASP A 160 12.77 21.39 -9.37
C ASP A 160 13.99 21.35 -8.41
N GLY A 161 15.16 20.85 -8.87
CA GLY A 161 16.41 20.92 -8.10
C GLY A 161 16.53 19.91 -6.95
N PHE A 162 15.75 18.84 -6.97
CA PHE A 162 15.81 17.79 -5.96
C PHE A 162 17.12 16.98 -6.03
N GLN A 163 17.83 16.85 -4.90
CA GLN A 163 19.18 16.28 -4.86
C GLN A 163 19.23 14.75 -5.02
N ALA A 164 18.16 14.02 -4.66
CA ALA A 164 18.23 12.57 -4.66
C ALA A 164 17.87 11.96 -6.03
N LYS A 165 18.80 11.22 -6.62
CA LYS A 165 18.58 10.44 -7.85
C LYS A 165 17.69 9.25 -7.53
N VAL A 166 16.43 9.30 -7.97
CA VAL A 166 15.45 8.23 -7.79
C VAL A 166 15.33 7.40 -9.08
N LYS A 167 15.42 6.08 -8.97
CA LYS A 167 15.09 5.15 -10.06
C LYS A 167 13.91 4.27 -9.65
N LEU A 168 12.96 4.06 -10.57
CA LEU A 168 11.88 3.12 -10.37
C LEU A 168 12.30 1.69 -10.75
N SER A 169 11.90 0.71 -9.94
CA SER A 169 11.87 -0.69 -10.33
C SER A 169 10.57 -1.35 -9.84
N LYS A 170 10.31 -2.59 -10.27
CA LYS A 170 9.12 -3.34 -9.87
C LYS A 170 9.51 -4.67 -9.26
N SER A 171 8.83 -5.03 -8.19
CA SER A 171 8.90 -6.36 -7.59
C SER A 171 7.52 -6.75 -7.07
N GLY A 172 6.90 -7.74 -7.71
CA GLY A 172 5.55 -8.17 -7.35
C GLY A 172 4.52 -7.03 -7.38
N PRO A 173 3.80 -6.74 -6.27
CA PRO A 173 2.82 -5.65 -6.20
C PRO A 173 3.46 -4.26 -5.99
N ALA A 174 4.75 -4.20 -5.65
CA ALA A 174 5.42 -2.97 -5.26
C ALA A 174 6.09 -2.27 -6.44
N ILE A 175 6.05 -0.95 -6.38
CA ILE A 175 6.90 -0.07 -7.18
C ILE A 175 7.97 0.48 -6.24
N THR A 176 9.20 0.05 -6.46
CA THR A 176 10.36 0.42 -5.63
C THR A 176 10.95 1.74 -6.09
N LEU A 177 11.08 2.71 -5.17
CA LEU A 177 11.93 3.87 -5.34
C LEU A 177 13.35 3.54 -4.87
N LYS A 178 14.32 3.55 -5.77
CA LYS A 178 15.73 3.36 -5.45
C LYS A 178 16.42 4.70 -5.28
N LEU A 179 16.82 5.03 -4.06
CA LEU A 179 17.51 6.27 -3.72
C LEU A 179 19.01 6.09 -3.90
N LEU A 180 19.51 6.49 -5.08
CA LEU A 180 20.89 6.21 -5.50
C LEU A 180 21.93 7.18 -4.92
N SER A 181 21.49 8.32 -4.40
CA SER A 181 22.34 9.38 -3.84
C SER A 181 22.61 9.21 -2.35
N LEU A 182 21.96 8.25 -1.70
CA LEU A 182 22.13 7.99 -0.27
C LEU A 182 23.14 6.86 -0.04
N SER A 183 23.86 6.94 1.08
CA SER A 183 24.74 5.89 1.57
C SER A 183 24.35 5.56 3.01
N PRO A 184 23.85 4.35 3.31
CA PRO A 184 23.65 3.25 2.37
C PRO A 184 22.53 3.55 1.34
N LYS A 185 22.51 2.79 0.24
CA LYS A 185 21.41 2.86 -0.74
C LYS A 185 20.13 2.40 -0.05
N ILE A 186 19.04 3.13 -0.32
CA ILE A 186 17.72 2.84 0.26
C ILE A 186 16.73 2.51 -0.86
N ASP A 187 16.00 1.42 -0.67
CA ASP A 187 14.90 1.00 -1.51
C ASP A 187 13.56 1.23 -0.75
N ILE A 188 12.57 1.84 -1.43
CA ILE A 188 11.26 2.12 -0.84
C ILE A 188 10.19 1.45 -1.68
N ASP A 189 9.55 0.41 -1.16
CA ASP A 189 8.51 -0.33 -1.85
C ASP A 189 7.15 0.33 -1.62
N LEU A 190 6.60 0.94 -2.66
CA LEU A 190 5.27 1.54 -2.64
C LEU A 190 4.23 0.58 -3.21
N VAL A 191 3.21 0.25 -2.43
CA VAL A 191 2.09 -0.59 -2.85
C VAL A 191 0.78 0.20 -2.74
N PRO A 192 0.06 0.47 -3.84
CA PRO A 192 -1.23 1.17 -3.74
C PRO A 192 -2.30 0.21 -3.21
N VAL A 193 -2.95 0.57 -2.11
CA VAL A 193 -4.00 -0.25 -1.47
C VAL A 193 -5.31 0.52 -1.36
N PHE A 194 -6.44 -0.19 -1.36
CA PHE A 194 -7.72 0.43 -0.98
C PHE A 194 -8.10 0.06 0.44
N GLN A 195 -8.45 1.08 1.24
CA GLN A 195 -8.89 0.93 2.62
C GLN A 195 -10.41 0.84 2.74
N PHE A 196 -10.86 -0.06 3.60
CA PHE A 196 -12.24 -0.23 4.02
C PHE A 196 -12.33 -0.25 5.54
N GLN A 197 -13.52 0.07 6.05
CA GLN A 197 -13.77 0.17 7.49
C GLN A 197 -15.06 -0.53 7.88
N HIS A 198 -15.14 -0.94 9.14
CA HIS A 198 -16.37 -1.46 9.74
C HIS A 198 -17.54 -0.44 9.58
N PRO A 199 -18.78 -0.87 9.30
CA PRO A 199 -19.29 -2.24 9.29
C PRO A 199 -19.05 -3.04 8.00
N LEU A 200 -18.46 -2.45 6.96
CA LEU A 200 -18.16 -3.16 5.73
C LEU A 200 -17.07 -4.21 5.97
N TRP A 201 -17.43 -5.48 5.86
CA TRP A 201 -16.53 -6.61 6.07
C TRP A 201 -16.64 -7.61 4.92
N PRO A 202 -15.52 -8.22 4.46
CA PRO A 202 -15.60 -9.27 3.45
C PRO A 202 -16.45 -10.44 3.97
N ASN A 203 -17.27 -11.00 3.07
CA ASN A 203 -18.09 -12.16 3.38
C ASN A 203 -17.25 -13.39 3.81
N LEU A 204 -17.91 -14.43 4.31
CA LEU A 204 -17.26 -15.71 4.63
C LEU A 204 -16.40 -16.22 3.45
N PRO A 205 -15.25 -16.89 3.71
CA PRO A 205 -14.85 -17.51 4.98
C PRO A 205 -14.01 -16.61 5.92
N VAL A 206 -13.90 -15.31 5.66
CA VAL A 206 -13.10 -14.41 6.50
C VAL A 206 -13.77 -14.24 7.86
N ARG A 207 -13.07 -14.58 8.94
CA ARG A 207 -13.55 -14.44 10.33
C ARG A 207 -12.74 -13.38 11.06
N GLN A 208 -13.40 -12.61 11.91
CA GLN A 208 -12.71 -11.76 12.89
C GLN A 208 -12.30 -12.62 14.08
N TYR A 209 -11.07 -12.42 14.56
CA TYR A 209 -10.58 -13.02 15.80
C TYR A 209 -10.91 -12.04 16.93
N ASN A 210 -11.73 -12.48 17.90
CA ASN A 210 -12.32 -11.72 19.02
C ASN A 210 -13.52 -10.81 18.67
N ASN A 211 -14.28 -10.42 19.70
CA ASN A 211 -15.48 -9.58 19.62
C ASN A 211 -15.17 -8.09 19.35
N GLU A 212 -13.89 -7.71 19.28
CA GLU A 212 -13.48 -6.36 18.88
C GLU A 212 -13.23 -6.34 17.38
N PRO A 213 -14.14 -5.78 16.57
CA PRO A 213 -13.94 -5.75 15.14
C PRO A 213 -12.69 -4.92 14.84
N LYS A 214 -11.73 -5.50 14.09
CA LYS A 214 -10.70 -4.69 13.44
C LYS A 214 -11.43 -3.60 12.65
N LYS A 215 -11.13 -2.34 13.00
CA LYS A 215 -11.85 -1.19 12.44
C LYS A 215 -11.57 -0.99 10.96
N THR A 216 -10.42 -1.50 10.49
CA THR A 216 -9.89 -1.23 9.16
C THR A 216 -9.31 -2.49 8.53
N TRP A 217 -9.48 -2.65 7.23
CA TRP A 217 -8.83 -3.68 6.42
C TRP A 217 -8.54 -3.15 5.02
N PHE A 218 -7.59 -3.77 4.34
CA PHE A 218 -7.13 -3.35 3.01
C PHE A 218 -7.36 -4.44 1.96
N ILE A 219 -7.42 -4.03 0.71
CA ILE A 219 -7.16 -4.90 -0.43
C ILE A 219 -5.84 -4.50 -1.08
N VAL A 220 -5.02 -5.50 -1.39
CA VAL A 220 -3.66 -5.33 -1.90
C VAL A 220 -3.57 -5.95 -3.30
N PRO A 221 -2.93 -5.28 -4.27
CA PRO A 221 -2.83 -5.73 -5.66
C PRO A 221 -1.77 -6.84 -5.83
N LYS A 222 -1.96 -7.95 -5.12
CA LYS A 222 -1.06 -9.11 -5.21
C LYS A 222 -1.57 -10.07 -6.26
N LYS A 223 -0.83 -10.15 -7.37
CA LYS A 223 -1.08 -11.07 -8.47
C LYS A 223 -1.27 -12.49 -7.96
N LYS A 224 -2.46 -13.04 -8.21
CA LYS A 224 -2.70 -14.48 -8.19
C LYS A 224 -2.16 -15.09 -9.49
N ASN A 225 -1.77 -16.37 -9.48
CA ASN A 225 -1.46 -17.14 -10.71
C ASN A 225 -2.73 -17.38 -11.56
N ASP A 226 -3.36 -16.29 -11.97
CA ASP A 226 -4.58 -16.18 -12.75
C ASP A 226 -4.39 -14.96 -13.67
N GLN A 227 -4.76 -15.12 -14.93
CA GLN A 227 -4.63 -14.10 -15.97
C GLN A 227 -5.62 -12.93 -15.79
N SER A 228 -6.70 -13.11 -15.03
CA SER A 228 -7.80 -12.15 -14.90
C SER A 228 -7.41 -10.83 -14.23
N ARG A 229 -6.40 -10.83 -13.32
CA ARG A 229 -5.97 -9.65 -12.55
C ARG A 229 -7.14 -8.89 -11.87
N ILE A 230 -8.21 -9.59 -11.46
CA ILE A 230 -9.36 -9.00 -10.72
C ILE A 230 -9.44 -9.45 -9.26
N PHE A 231 -8.55 -10.34 -8.84
CA PHE A 231 -8.48 -10.82 -7.46
C PHE A 231 -7.52 -9.95 -6.66
N TRP A 232 -8.00 -9.46 -5.52
CA TRP A 232 -7.24 -8.66 -4.59
C TRP A 232 -7.00 -9.43 -3.31
N ARG A 233 -5.76 -9.39 -2.79
CA ARG A 233 -5.44 -10.04 -1.51
C ARG A 233 -5.97 -9.19 -0.37
N LEU A 234 -6.66 -9.82 0.58
CA LEU A 234 -7.05 -9.20 1.83
C LEU A 234 -5.81 -8.97 2.72
N ALA A 235 -5.73 -7.80 3.35
CA ALA A 235 -4.76 -7.50 4.38
C ALA A 235 -5.45 -6.87 5.60
N PHE A 236 -4.98 -7.23 6.78
CA PHE A 236 -5.55 -6.81 8.05
C PHE A 236 -4.43 -6.20 8.90
N PRO A 237 -4.10 -4.91 8.68
CA PRO A 237 -3.12 -4.19 9.50
C PRO A 237 -3.52 -4.27 10.99
#